data_AF-A0A822IZV3-F1
#
_entry.id   AF-A0A822IZV3-F1
#
_cell.length_a   1.000
_cell.length_b   1.000
_cell.length_c   1.000
_cell.angle_alpha   90.00
_cell.angle_beta   90.00
_cell.angle_gamma   90.00
#
_symmetry.space_group_name_H-M   'P 1'
#
loop_
_entity.id
_entity.type
_entity.pdbx_description
1 polymer ?
#
loop_
_entity_poly.entity_id
_entity_poly.type
_entity_poly.pdbx_seq_one_letter_code
_entity_poly.pdbx_strand_id
1 'polypeptide(L)' 'MNLSDFLKNTVYAIVFGFMGLIIGIWISDVLYMVLLKNIDRVTTIYISVGLIVLIILSASVLGFAKGKNLLE' A
#
# COMPACT_ATOMS: atom_id res chain seq x y z
N MET A 1 -21.20 -6.56 -11.81
CA MET A 1 -20.72 -7.43 -10.71
C MET A 1 -21.91 -7.80 -9.86
N ASN A 2 -22.04 -9.07 -9.50
CA ASN A 2 -23.02 -9.46 -8.50
C ASN A 2 -22.60 -8.91 -7.13
N LEU A 3 -23.56 -8.62 -6.25
CA LEU A 3 -23.28 -8.07 -4.92
C LEU A 3 -22.28 -8.95 -4.13
N SER A 4 -22.38 -10.27 -4.29
CA SER A 4 -21.45 -11.24 -3.67
C SER A 4 -20.01 -11.09 -4.18
N ASP A 5 -19.81 -10.92 -5.49
CA ASP A 5 -18.47 -10.75 -6.06
C ASP A 5 -17.85 -9.41 -5.66
N PHE A 6 -18.69 -8.38 -5.53
CA PHE A 6 -18.25 -7.08 -5.01
C PHE A 6 -17.79 -7.15 -3.57
N LEU A 7 -18.53 -7.85 -2.71
CA LEU A 7 -18.13 -8.08 -1.33
C LEU A 7 -16.79 -8.84 -1.25
N LYS A 8 -16.62 -9.90 -2.04
CA LYS A 8 -15.36 -10.67 -2.09
C LYS A 8 -14.18 -9.81 -2.55
N ASN A 9 -14.34 -9.08 -3.66
CA ASN A 9 -13.29 -8.19 -4.17
C ASN A 9 -12.95 -7.07 -3.18
N THR A 10 -13.91 -6.59 -2.40
CA THR A 10 -13.67 -5.61 -1.33
C THR A 10 -12.83 -6.21 -0.20
N VAL A 11 -13.10 -7.46 0.21
CA VAL A 11 -12.27 -8.17 1.19
C VAL A 11 -10.83 -8.31 0.68
N TYR A 12 -10.65 -8.71 -0.58
CA TYR A 12 -9.33 -8.77 -1.18
C TYR A 12 -8.63 -7.40 -1.22
N ALA A 13 -9.34 -6.34 -1.56
CA ALA A 13 -8.81 -4.98 -1.53
C ALA A 13 -8.27 -4.60 -0.15
N ILE A 14 -8.99 -4.95 0.92
CA ILE A 14 -8.58 -4.69 2.30
C ILE A 14 -7.32 -5.48 2.64
N VAL A 15 -7.30 -6.79 2.36
CA VAL A 15 -6.14 -7.66 2.65
C VAL A 15 -4.88 -7.17 1.94
N PHE A 16 -4.99 -6.87 0.64
CA PHE A 16 -3.86 -6.34 -0.12
C PHE A 16 -3.48 -4.92 0.32
N GLY A 17 -4.44 -4.09 0.72
CA GLY A 17 -4.18 -2.78 1.30
C GLY A 17 -3.33 -2.86 2.58
N PHE A 18 -3.63 -3.81 3.46
CA PHE A 18 -2.82 -4.09 4.65
C PHE A 18 -1.41 -4.57 4.30
N MET A 19 -1.27 -5.44 3.30
CA MET A 19 0.06 -5.84 2.80
C MET A 19 0.82 -4.65 2.22
N GLY A 20 0.14 -3.80 1.47
CA GLY A 20 0.68 -2.54 0.95
C GLY A 20 1.14 -1.60 2.05
N LEU A 21 0.41 -1.51 3.17
CA LEU A 21 0.83 -0.71 4.34
C LEU A 21 2.16 -1.21 4.91
N ILE A 22 2.28 -2.52 5.15
CA ILE A 22 3.51 -3.12 5.70
C ILE A 22 4.70 -2.87 4.76
N ILE A 23 4.51 -3.13 3.47
CA ILE A 23 5.54 -2.88 2.45
C ILE A 23 5.88 -1.40 2.37
N GLY A 24 4.88 -0.51 2.42
CA GLY A 24 5.07 0.93 2.35
C GLY A 24 5.90 1.46 3.52
N ILE A 25 5.63 1.00 4.75
CA ILE A 25 6.42 1.36 5.93
C ILE A 25 7.86 0.88 5.75
N TRP A 26 8.05 -0.38 5.35
CA TRP A 26 9.38 -0.94 5.14
C TRP A 26 10.18 -0.19 4.06
N ILE A 27 9.55 0.12 2.91
CA ILE A 27 10.17 0.92 1.84
C ILE A 27 10.53 2.31 2.34
N SER A 28 9.63 2.96 3.09
CA SER A 28 9.89 4.27 3.67
C SER A 28 11.11 4.25 4.60
N ASP A 29 11.26 3.23 5.43
CA ASP A 29 12.42 3.07 6.32
C ASP A 29 13.72 2.86 5.53
N VAL A 30 13.69 2.04 4.49
CA VAL A 30 14.83 1.85 3.58
C VAL A 30 15.18 3.17 2.88
N LEU A 31 14.19 3.88 2.37
CA LEU A 31 14.38 5.17 1.69
C LEU A 31 14.98 6.21 2.63
N TYR A 32 14.56 6.20 3.90
CA TYR A 32 15.13 7.04 4.94
C TYR A 32 16.62 6.77 5.14
N MET A 33 17.01 5.49 5.27
CA MET A 33 18.41 5.12 5.48
C MET A 33 19.31 5.45 4.29
N VAL A 34 18.79 5.33 3.06
CA VAL A 34 19.60 5.45 1.84
C VAL A 34 19.62 6.87 1.27
N LEU A 35 18.49 7.58 1.28
CA LEU A 35 18.31 8.82 0.51
C LEU A 35 17.82 10.02 1.34
N LEU A 36 16.99 9.81 2.36
CA LEU A 36 16.36 10.92 3.08
C LEU A 36 17.06 11.32 4.39
N LYS A 37 18.13 10.62 4.79
CA LYS A 37 18.83 10.84 6.08
C LYS A 37 19.33 12.28 6.29
N ASN A 38 19.69 12.97 5.22
CA ASN A 38 20.25 14.33 5.27
C ASN A 38 19.21 15.43 4.98
N ILE A 39 17.93 15.07 4.83
CA ILE A 39 16.84 16.01 4.57
C ILE A 39 16.18 16.41 5.89
N ASP A 40 15.60 17.61 5.92
CA ASP A 40 14.77 18.06 7.03
C ASP A 40 13.71 17.03 7.42
N ARG A 41 13.61 16.79 8.74
CA ARG A 41 12.72 15.78 9.33
C ARG A 41 11.26 15.91 8.86
N VAL A 42 10.77 17.14 8.74
CA VAL A 42 9.39 17.43 8.34
C VAL A 42 9.14 17.01 6.89
N THR A 43 10.04 17.36 5.99
CA THR A 43 9.98 16.99 4.58
C THR A 43 10.04 15.47 4.40
N THR A 44 10.92 14.80 5.14
CA THR A 44 11.02 13.33 5.14
C THR A 44 9.70 12.68 5.56
N ILE A 45 9.06 13.17 6.63
CA ILE A 45 7.75 12.64 7.08
C ILE A 45 6.70 12.78 5.97
N TYR A 46 6.59 13.94 5.33
CA TYR A 46 5.62 14.13 4.26
C TYR A 46 5.87 13.23 3.05
N ILE A 47 7.13 13.08 2.63
CA ILE A 47 7.51 12.17 1.54
C ILE A 47 7.14 10.74 1.91
N SER A 48 7.55 10.27 3.09
CA SER A 48 7.27 8.93 3.60
C SER A 48 5.78 8.62 3.66
N VAL A 49 4.98 9.52 4.26
CA VAL A 49 3.52 9.35 4.35
C VAL A 49 2.87 9.33 2.97
N GLY A 50 3.27 10.24 2.08
CA GLY A 50 2.76 10.27 0.71
C GLY A 50 3.04 8.97 -0.04
N LEU A 51 4.25 8.43 0.11
CA LEU A 51 4.69 7.20 -0.52
C LEU A 51 3.95 5.98 0.04
N ILE A 52 3.77 5.91 1.35
CA ILE A 52 2.98 4.87 2.02
C ILE A 52 1.53 4.88 1.49
N VAL A 53 0.90 6.06 1.42
CA VAL A 53 -0.48 6.19 0.92
C VAL A 53 -0.60 5.73 -0.53
N LEU A 54 0.35 6.10 -1.40
CA LEU A 54 0.37 5.66 -2.79
C LEU A 54 0.48 4.14 -2.92
N ILE A 55 1.32 3.50 -2.09
CA ILE A 55 1.48 2.05 -2.08
C ILE A 55 0.20 1.36 -1.59
N ILE A 56 -0.42 1.84 -0.50
CA ILE A 56 -1.67 1.28 0.03
C ILE A 56 -2.77 1.33 -1.03
N LEU A 57 -2.95 2.48 -1.67
CA LEU A 57 -3.98 2.65 -2.71
C LEU A 57 -3.72 1.73 -3.90
N SER A 58 -2.48 1.67 -4.37
CA SER A 58 -2.09 0.79 -5.48
C SER A 58 -2.33 -0.68 -5.16
N ALA A 59 -1.91 -1.13 -3.97
CA ALA A 59 -2.11 -2.50 -3.51
C ALA A 59 -3.59 -2.83 -3.33
N SER A 60 -4.37 -1.91 -2.76
CA SER A 60 -5.82 -2.07 -2.58
C SER A 60 -6.55 -2.23 -3.92
N VAL A 61 -6.20 -1.41 -4.92
CA VAL A 61 -6.75 -1.50 -6.27
C VAL A 61 -6.36 -2.82 -6.94
N LEU A 62 -5.11 -3.26 -6.78
CA LEU A 62 -4.68 -4.57 -7.29
C LEU A 62 -5.41 -5.73 -6.60
N GLY A 63 -5.62 -5.67 -5.29
CA GLY A 63 -6.41 -6.65 -4.55
C GLY A 63 -7.87 -6.68 -5.00
N PHE A 64 -8.47 -5.52 -5.25
CA PHE A 64 -9.83 -5.45 -5.78
C PHE A 64 -9.96 -6.05 -7.18
N ALA A 65 -9.01 -5.74 -8.07
CA ALA A 65 -9.08 -6.12 -9.48
C ALA A 65 -8.61 -7.55 -9.75
N LYS A 66 -7.60 -8.03 -9.00
CA LYS A 66 -6.90 -9.29 -9.26
C LYS A 66 -6.77 -10.20 -8.04
N GLY A 67 -7.31 -9.81 -6.88
CA GLY A 67 -7.11 -10.53 -5.63
C GLY A 67 -7.54 -12.00 -5.67
N LYS A 68 -8.62 -12.31 -6.41
CA LYS A 68 -9.06 -13.69 -6.62
C LYS A 68 -7.95 -14.57 -7.24
N ASN A 69 -7.31 -14.11 -8.32
CA ASN A 69 -6.26 -14.86 -9.02
C ASN A 69 -4.91 -14.86 -8.29
N LEU A 70 -4.74 -14.00 -7.27
CA LEU A 70 -3.49 -13.89 -6.51
C LEU A 70 -3.56 -14.66 -5.19
N LEU A 71 -4.75 -15.07 -4.75
CA LEU A 71 -5.00 -15.80 -3.50
C LEU A 71 -5.56 -17.21 -3.71
N GLU A 72 -6.15 -17.50 -4.86
CA GLU A 72 -6.40 -18.87 -5.36
C GLU A 72 -5.15 -19.44 -6.03
#